data_AF-A0AAN5BU38-F1
#
_entry.id   AF-A0AAN5BU38-F1
#
_cell.length_a   1.000
_cell.length_b   1.000
_cell.length_c   1.000
_cell.angle_alpha   90.00
_cell.angle_beta   90.00
_cell.angle_gamma   90.00
#
_symmetry.space_group_name_H-M   'P 1'
#
loop_
_entity.id
_entity.type
_entity.pdbx_description
1 polymer ?
#
loop_
_entity_poly.entity_id
_entity_poly.type
_entity_poly.pdbx_seq_one_letter_code
_entity_poly.pdbx_strand_id
1 'polypeptide(L)'
;MELHWRDTMQCPSEVEYIEMALDKTGGLFRLAIRLMQAESASGTDYVPLVETLGLLFQIRDDYQNLQSDTYSTNKGFCEDIGEGKFSYPIIHSIRSRPGDLRLLSILKQRSEDITVRKYAVEYIDSTGSFDYCERKIISLMQQAREQVRRSIADTTHRGSQIEKILNMLEIDKK
;
A
#
# COMPACT_ATOMS: atom_id res chain seq x y z
N MET A 1 15.02 5.20 0.16
CA MET A 1 14.14 6.34 0.48
C MET A 1 13.32 6.11 1.74
N GLU A 2 12.53 5.04 1.84
CA GLU A 2 11.73 4.72 3.05
C GLU A 2 12.51 4.82 4.37
N LEU A 3 13.65 4.13 4.49
CA LEU A 3 14.51 4.19 5.68
C LEU A 3 15.03 5.60 5.97
N HIS A 4 15.34 6.36 4.92
CA HIS A 4 15.82 7.72 5.06
C HIS A 4 14.76 8.61 5.71
N TRP A 5 13.52 8.61 5.19
CA TRP A 5 12.40 9.35 5.77
C TRP A 5 12.17 8.98 7.23
N ARG A 6 12.14 7.67 7.53
CA ARG A 6 11.97 7.14 8.89
C ARG A 6 13.05 7.63 9.84
N ASP A 7 14.31 7.61 9.42
CA ASP A 7 15.45 7.92 10.29
C ASP A 7 15.71 9.44 10.39
N THR A 8 15.30 10.23 9.39
CA THR A 8 15.36 11.72 9.45
C THR A 8 14.07 12.37 9.95
N MET A 9 13.02 11.58 10.21
CA MET A 9 11.68 12.06 10.58
C MET A 9 11.08 13.06 9.58
N GLN A 10 11.38 12.86 8.29
CA GLN A 10 10.83 13.67 7.21
C GLN A 10 9.67 12.95 6.55
N CYS A 11 8.45 13.42 6.81
CA CYS A 11 7.26 12.86 6.18
C CYS A 11 7.26 13.16 4.67
N PRO A 12 7.25 12.14 3.79
CA PRO A 12 7.22 12.35 2.35
C PRO A 12 5.89 12.94 1.89
N SER A 13 5.85 13.43 0.65
CA SER A 13 4.62 13.64 -0.09
C SER A 13 4.01 12.31 -0.58
N GLU A 14 2.73 12.33 -0.96
CA GLU A 14 2.10 11.15 -1.56
C GLU A 14 2.81 10.73 -2.85
N VAL A 15 3.27 11.69 -3.65
CA VAL A 15 3.97 11.42 -4.92
C VAL A 15 5.28 10.67 -4.66
N GLU A 16 6.10 11.18 -3.74
CA GLU A 16 7.35 10.53 -3.36
C GLU A 16 7.12 9.12 -2.81
N TYR A 17 6.08 8.93 -1.99
CA TYR A 17 5.70 7.61 -1.50
C TYR A 17 5.34 6.65 -2.65
N ILE A 18 4.52 7.12 -3.62
CA ILE A 18 4.13 6.31 -4.78
C ILE A 18 5.36 5.90 -5.59
N GLU A 19 6.27 6.84 -5.87
CA GLU A 19 7.52 6.56 -6.58
C GLU A 19 8.36 5.51 -5.84
N MET A 20 8.54 5.68 -4.52
CA MET A 20 9.25 4.72 -3.68
C MET A 20 8.59 3.33 -3.71
N ALA A 21 7.26 3.26 -3.61
CA ALA A 21 6.52 1.99 -3.66
C ALA A 21 6.66 1.29 -5.02
N LEU A 22 6.66 2.06 -6.11
CA LEU A 22 6.87 1.54 -7.47
C LEU A 22 8.30 1.02 -7.69
N ASP A 23 9.30 1.59 -7.03
CA ASP A 23 10.68 1.09 -7.11
C ASP A 23 10.92 -0.14 -6.22
N LYS A 24 10.37 -0.13 -4.99
CA LYS A 24 10.51 -1.22 -4.02
C LYS A 24 9.70 -2.45 -4.42
N THR A 25 8.38 -2.30 -4.47
CA THR A 25 7.44 -3.42 -4.65
C THR A 25 7.11 -3.60 -6.13
N GLY A 26 6.89 -2.50 -6.85
CA GLY A 26 6.71 -2.53 -8.30
C GLY A 26 7.96 -3.02 -9.04
N GLY A 27 9.16 -2.75 -8.53
CA GLY A 27 10.42 -3.18 -9.14
C GLY A 27 10.56 -4.69 -9.28
N LEU A 28 10.17 -5.44 -8.24
CA LEU A 28 10.24 -6.90 -8.27
C LEU A 28 9.21 -7.50 -9.25
N PHE A 29 7.97 -6.98 -9.25
CA PHE A 29 6.95 -7.41 -10.21
C PHE A 29 7.35 -7.09 -11.65
N ARG A 30 7.87 -5.88 -11.89
CA ARG A 30 8.35 -5.41 -13.19
C ARG A 30 9.51 -6.26 -13.70
N LEU A 31 10.45 -6.65 -12.84
CA LEU A 31 11.54 -7.56 -13.21
C LEU A 31 10.99 -8.92 -13.67
N ALA A 32 10.11 -9.55 -12.89
CA ALA A 32 9.54 -10.85 -13.22
C ALA A 32 8.79 -10.83 -14.57
N ILE A 33 7.98 -9.80 -14.81
CA ILE A 33 7.21 -9.65 -16.05
C ILE A 33 8.10 -9.35 -17.25
N ARG A 34 9.12 -8.50 -17.10
CA ARG A 34 10.04 -8.23 -18.20
C ARG A 34 10.83 -9.46 -18.61
N LEU A 35 11.24 -10.30 -17.65
CA LEU A 35 11.89 -11.59 -17.95
C LEU A 35 10.93 -12.53 -18.70
N MET A 36 9.66 -12.63 -18.26
CA MET A 36 8.66 -13.44 -18.95
C MET A 36 8.33 -12.90 -20.36
N GLN A 37 8.29 -11.58 -20.54
CA GLN A 37 8.06 -10.95 -21.84
C GLN A 37 9.25 -11.15 -22.79
N ALA A 38 10.49 -11.07 -22.30
CA ALA A 38 11.68 -11.31 -23.10
C ALA A 38 11.72 -12.72 -23.72
N GLU A 39 11.16 -13.70 -23.01
CA GLU A 39 11.05 -15.10 -23.45
C GLU A 39 9.69 -15.43 -24.10
N SER A 40 8.87 -14.42 -24.40
CA SER A 40 7.53 -14.58 -24.97
C SER A 40 7.44 -13.99 -26.38
N ALA A 41 6.60 -14.58 -27.22
CA ALA A 41 6.25 -14.01 -28.52
C ALA A 41 5.21 -12.87 -28.42
N SER A 42 4.69 -12.58 -27.22
CA SER A 42 3.69 -11.53 -26.99
C SER A 42 4.31 -10.13 -27.01
N GLY A 43 3.78 -9.24 -27.85
CA GLY A 43 4.15 -7.82 -27.87
C GLY A 43 3.37 -6.96 -26.88
N THR A 44 2.48 -7.54 -26.07
CA THR A 44 1.67 -6.78 -25.10
C THR A 44 2.54 -6.27 -23.96
N ASP A 45 2.43 -4.98 -23.65
CA ASP A 45 3.08 -4.39 -22.49
C ASP A 45 2.24 -4.60 -21.21
N TYR A 46 2.74 -5.47 -20.32
CA TYR A 46 2.13 -5.74 -19.02
C TYR A 46 2.73 -4.91 -17.88
N VAL A 47 3.74 -4.07 -18.14
CA VAL A 47 4.39 -3.22 -17.11
C VAL A 47 3.37 -2.32 -16.40
N PRO A 48 2.46 -1.61 -17.08
CA PRO A 48 1.48 -0.76 -16.41
C PRO A 48 0.56 -1.53 -15.45
N LEU A 49 0.17 -2.75 -15.81
CA LEU A 49 -0.66 -3.60 -14.95
C LEU A 49 0.06 -3.94 -13.66
N VAL A 50 1.33 -4.37 -13.76
CA VAL A 50 2.05 -4.81 -12.56
C VAL A 50 2.55 -3.67 -11.68
N GLU A 51 2.75 -2.48 -12.24
CA GLU A 51 2.94 -1.26 -11.45
C GLU A 51 1.70 -0.90 -10.65
N THR A 52 0.51 -0.95 -11.26
CA THR A 52 -0.76 -0.77 -10.54
C THR A 52 -0.96 -1.83 -9.46
N LEU A 53 -0.67 -3.10 -9.74
CA LEU A 53 -0.75 -4.19 -8.75
C LEU A 53 0.26 -4.01 -7.60
N GLY A 54 1.50 -3.60 -7.90
CA GLY A 54 2.52 -3.36 -6.90
C GLY A 54 2.15 -2.23 -5.94
N LEU A 55 1.61 -1.13 -6.49
CA LEU A 55 1.12 -0.01 -5.67
C LEU A 55 -0.12 -0.41 -4.84
N LEU A 56 -1.07 -1.13 -5.44
CA LEU A 56 -2.24 -1.66 -4.75
C LEU A 56 -1.84 -2.55 -3.58
N PHE A 57 -0.89 -3.47 -3.80
CA PHE A 57 -0.39 -4.38 -2.77
C PHE A 57 0.25 -3.62 -1.61
N GLN A 58 1.13 -2.65 -1.90
CA GLN A 58 1.81 -1.88 -0.87
C GLN A 58 0.84 -1.03 -0.03
N ILE A 59 -0.10 -0.31 -0.68
CA ILE A 59 -1.07 0.52 0.05
C ILE A 59 -2.03 -0.34 0.87
N ARG A 60 -2.40 -1.53 0.37
CA ARG A 60 -3.24 -2.47 1.11
C ARG A 60 -2.51 -3.05 2.32
N ASP A 61 -1.25 -3.44 2.18
CA ASP A 61 -0.41 -3.92 3.30
C ASP A 61 -0.31 -2.85 4.40
N ASP A 62 0.00 -1.61 4.02
CA ASP A 62 0.05 -0.45 4.92
C ASP A 62 -1.29 -0.19 5.63
N TYR A 63 -2.42 -0.32 4.92
CA TYR A 63 -3.76 -0.19 5.51
C TYR A 63 -4.06 -1.34 6.50
N GLN A 64 -3.80 -2.58 6.09
CA GLN A 64 -4.07 -3.76 6.91
C GLN A 64 -3.22 -3.80 8.18
N ASN A 65 -1.98 -3.29 8.13
CA ASN A 65 -1.11 -3.16 9.28
C ASN A 65 -1.75 -2.37 10.45
N LEU A 66 -2.63 -1.41 10.13
CA LEU A 66 -3.25 -0.52 11.11
C LEU A 66 -4.71 -0.85 11.46
N GLN A 67 -5.46 -1.52 10.56
CA GLN A 67 -6.90 -1.79 10.74
C GLN A 67 -7.23 -3.23 11.17
N SER A 68 -6.36 -4.20 10.89
CA SER A 68 -6.73 -5.62 11.02
C SER A 68 -6.33 -6.20 12.37
N ASP A 69 -7.34 -6.52 13.19
CA ASP A 69 -7.19 -7.32 14.40
C ASP A 69 -6.55 -8.70 14.11
N THR A 70 -6.83 -9.28 12.93
CA THR A 70 -6.24 -10.54 12.47
C THR A 70 -4.77 -10.43 12.06
N TYR A 71 -4.31 -9.28 11.55
CA TYR A 71 -2.88 -9.00 11.33
C TYR A 71 -2.11 -8.90 12.65
N SER A 72 -2.75 -8.38 13.70
CA SER A 72 -2.13 -8.23 15.02
C SER A 72 -1.66 -9.57 15.62
N THR A 73 -2.35 -10.67 15.30
CA THR A 73 -2.02 -12.03 15.75
C THR A 73 -0.77 -12.64 15.11
N ASN A 74 -0.38 -12.21 13.90
CA ASN A 74 0.75 -12.82 13.17
C ASN A 74 2.02 -11.95 13.16
N LYS A 75 1.89 -10.63 13.29
CA LYS A 75 3.00 -9.66 13.12
C LYS A 75 3.19 -8.68 14.29
N GLY A 76 2.27 -8.69 15.26
CA GLY A 76 2.19 -7.69 16.32
C GLY A 76 1.28 -6.51 15.96
N PHE A 77 0.62 -5.92 16.96
CA PHE A 77 -0.36 -4.85 16.76
C PHE A 77 0.30 -3.56 16.23
N CYS A 78 -0.09 -3.09 15.04
CA CYS A 78 0.38 -1.84 14.42
C CYS A 78 1.91 -1.70 14.38
N GLU A 79 2.59 -2.67 13.78
CA GLU A 79 4.06 -2.74 13.64
C GLU A 79 4.63 -1.47 12.98
N ASP A 80 3.97 -0.91 11.96
CA ASP A 80 4.44 0.28 11.25
C ASP A 80 4.62 1.48 12.20
N ILE A 81 3.77 1.60 13.22
CA ILE A 81 3.88 2.65 14.25
C ILE A 81 5.08 2.38 15.16
N GLY A 82 5.30 1.11 15.53
CA GLY A 82 6.46 0.68 16.31
C GLY A 82 7.78 0.90 15.59
N GLU A 83 7.82 0.73 14.27
CA GLU A 83 9.01 1.03 13.46
C GLU A 83 9.22 2.53 13.23
N GLY A 84 8.16 3.33 13.40
CA GLY A 84 8.14 4.74 13.00
C GLY A 84 8.03 4.93 11.48
N LYS A 85 7.50 3.92 10.76
CA LYS A 85 7.37 3.91 9.31
C LYS A 85 6.34 4.96 8.85
N PHE A 86 6.66 5.65 7.76
CA PHE A 86 5.72 6.54 7.06
C PHE A 86 4.89 5.71 6.07
N SER A 87 3.93 4.96 6.60
CA SER A 87 2.97 4.21 5.77
C SER A 87 1.93 5.13 5.13
N TYR A 88 1.27 4.67 4.07
CA TYR A 88 0.28 5.48 3.32
C TYR A 88 -0.78 6.19 4.20
N PRO A 89 -1.50 5.52 5.11
CA PRO A 89 -2.45 6.20 6.02
C PRO A 89 -1.77 7.18 6.96
N ILE A 90 -0.55 6.90 7.42
CA ILE A 90 0.21 7.78 8.31
C ILE A 90 0.62 9.07 7.59
N ILE A 91 1.12 8.95 6.35
CA ILE A 91 1.49 10.10 5.51
C ILE A 91 0.29 11.01 5.31
N HIS A 92 -0.86 10.45 4.89
CA HIS A 92 -2.07 11.24 4.72
C HIS A 92 -2.48 11.94 6.02
N SER A 93 -2.47 11.22 7.15
CA SER A 93 -2.83 11.78 8.46
C SER A 93 -1.97 12.98 8.84
N ILE A 94 -0.64 12.86 8.76
CA ILE A 94 0.30 13.95 9.06
C ILE A 94 0.06 15.15 8.15
N ARG A 95 -0.10 14.92 6.84
CA ARG A 95 -0.24 16.00 5.86
C ARG A 95 -1.61 16.69 5.91
N SER A 96 -2.64 16.00 6.37
CA SER A 96 -3.97 16.58 6.59
C SER A 96 -4.01 17.59 7.74
N ARG A 97 -3.02 17.53 8.65
CA ARG A 97 -2.89 18.42 9.83
C ARG A 97 -1.43 18.91 10.00
N PRO A 98 -0.91 19.78 9.12
CA PRO A 98 0.51 20.14 9.07
C PRO A 98 1.06 20.88 10.31
N GLY A 99 0.20 21.36 11.21
CA GLY A 99 0.61 21.95 12.49
C GLY A 99 0.57 20.97 13.68
N ASP A 100 0.05 19.76 13.48
CA ASP A 100 -0.14 18.78 14.55
C ASP A 100 0.99 17.74 14.54
N LEU A 101 1.95 17.93 15.45
CA LEU A 101 3.13 17.08 15.56
C LEU A 101 2.90 15.82 16.41
N ARG A 102 1.67 15.55 16.88
CA ARG A 102 1.38 14.40 17.76
C ARG A 102 1.78 13.08 17.12
N LEU A 103 1.31 12.83 15.89
CA LEU A 103 1.60 11.58 15.20
C LEU A 103 3.09 11.43 14.88
N LEU A 104 3.76 12.50 14.44
CA LEU A 104 5.22 12.51 14.24
C LEU A 104 5.99 12.19 15.52
N SER A 105 5.55 12.75 16.65
CA SER A 105 6.16 12.50 17.96
C SER A 105 5.99 11.05 18.41
N ILE A 106 4.84 10.44 18.13
CA ILE A 106 4.59 9.03 18.41
C ILE A 106 5.49 8.12 17.56
N LEU A 107 5.58 8.37 16.25
CA LEU A 107 6.44 7.58 15.36
C LEU A 107 7.91 7.67 15.76
N LYS A 108 8.36 8.85 16.20
CA LYS A 108 9.74 9.05 16.68
C LYS A 108 10.06 8.20 17.91
N GLN A 109 9.08 7.94 18.77
CA GLN A 109 9.28 7.14 19.98
C GLN A 109 9.50 5.66 19.67
N ARG A 110 9.04 5.16 18.52
CA ARG A 110 9.11 3.74 18.15
C ARG A 110 8.59 2.82 19.27
N SER A 111 7.48 3.25 19.87
CA SER A 111 6.97 2.64 21.09
C SER A 111 6.38 1.25 20.85
N GLU A 112 6.67 0.33 21.77
CA GLU A 112 6.02 -0.99 21.86
C GLU A 112 4.74 -0.96 22.71
N ASP A 113 4.43 0.17 23.35
CA ASP A 113 3.23 0.31 24.16
C ASP A 113 1.96 0.30 23.29
N ILE A 114 1.12 -0.71 23.51
CA ILE A 114 -0.15 -0.92 22.81
C ILE A 114 -1.08 0.29 22.97
N THR A 115 -1.07 0.95 24.13
CA THR A 115 -1.91 2.13 24.41
C THR A 115 -1.51 3.30 23.51
N VAL A 116 -0.21 3.51 23.33
CA VAL A 116 0.33 4.54 22.42
C VAL A 116 -0.04 4.22 20.98
N ARG A 117 0.08 2.95 20.57
CA ARG A 117 -0.30 2.51 19.22
C ARG A 117 -1.80 2.68 18.95
N LYS A 118 -2.66 2.32 19.92
CA LYS A 118 -4.12 2.53 19.82
C LYS A 118 -4.48 4.00 19.67
N TYR A 119 -3.88 4.86 20.49
CA TYR A 119 -4.09 6.30 20.38
C TYR A 119 -3.68 6.84 19.00
N ALA A 120 -2.57 6.38 18.45
CA ALA A 120 -2.14 6.77 17.11
C ALA A 120 -3.12 6.30 16.02
N VAL A 121 -3.65 5.07 16.12
CA VAL A 121 -4.68 4.57 15.19
C VAL A 121 -5.96 5.40 15.27
N GLU A 122 -6.46 5.69 16.47
CA GLU A 122 -7.63 6.56 16.67
C GLU A 122 -7.39 7.97 16.10
N TYR A 123 -6.19 8.50 16.28
CA TYR A 123 -5.81 9.78 15.71
C TYR A 123 -5.80 9.74 14.17
N ILE A 124 -5.23 8.69 13.56
CA ILE A 124 -5.21 8.47 12.11
C ILE A 124 -6.65 8.36 11.57
N ASP A 125 -7.53 7.65 12.28
CA ASP A 125 -8.95 7.56 11.92
C ASP A 125 -9.63 8.94 11.96
N SER A 126 -9.38 9.73 13.02
CA SER A 126 -9.92 11.09 13.18
C SER A 126 -9.55 12.07 12.05
N THR A 127 -8.55 11.73 11.23
CA THR A 127 -8.13 12.51 10.07
C THR A 127 -8.78 12.06 8.76
N GLY A 128 -9.67 11.06 8.80
CA GLY A 128 -10.29 10.46 7.61
C GLY A 128 -9.29 9.67 6.75
N SER A 129 -8.16 9.25 7.34
CA SER A 129 -7.07 8.62 6.59
C SER A 129 -7.41 7.21 6.14
N PHE A 130 -8.18 6.45 6.92
CA PHE A 130 -8.62 5.12 6.49
C PHE A 130 -9.56 5.20 5.29
N ASP A 131 -10.57 6.08 5.34
CA ASP A 131 -11.46 6.32 4.19
C ASP A 131 -10.70 6.79 2.95
N TYR A 132 -9.68 7.63 3.12
CA TYR A 132 -8.82 8.08 2.02
C TYR A 132 -8.06 6.91 1.38
N CYS A 133 -7.49 6.03 2.21
CA CYS A 133 -6.78 4.83 1.76
C CYS A 133 -7.73 3.86 1.04
N GLU A 134 -8.91 3.61 1.60
CA GLU A 134 -9.92 2.72 0.98
C GLU A 134 -10.33 3.22 -0.41
N ARG A 135 -10.60 4.52 -0.56
CA ARG A 135 -10.91 5.11 -1.87
C ARG A 135 -9.76 4.91 -2.87
N LYS A 136 -8.50 5.08 -2.43
CA LYS A 136 -7.33 4.84 -3.28
C LYS A 136 -7.23 3.37 -3.70
N ILE A 137 -7.43 2.44 -2.76
CA ILE A 137 -7.38 1.00 -3.00
C ILE A 137 -8.47 0.58 -3.99
N ILE A 138 -9.71 1.07 -3.82
CA ILE A 138 -10.82 0.83 -4.74
C ILE A 138 -10.48 1.37 -6.14
N SER A 139 -9.92 2.58 -6.24
CA SER A 139 -9.52 3.18 -7.52
C SER A 139 -8.44 2.34 -8.22
N LEU A 140 -7.43 1.87 -7.49
CA LEU A 140 -6.36 1.03 -8.05
C LEU A 140 -6.89 -0.35 -8.46
N MET A 141 -7.81 -0.93 -7.70
CA MET A 141 -8.47 -2.19 -8.06
C MET A 141 -9.27 -2.06 -9.36
N GLN A 142 -10.02 -0.97 -9.52
CA GLN A 142 -10.76 -0.69 -10.75
C GLN A 142 -9.81 -0.51 -11.94
N GLN A 143 -8.71 0.23 -11.74
CA GLN A 143 -7.68 0.41 -12.75
C GLN A 143 -7.05 -0.92 -13.17
N ALA A 144 -6.69 -1.78 -12.21
CA ALA A 144 -6.10 -3.09 -12.47
C ALA A 144 -7.07 -4.01 -13.24
N ARG A 145 -8.36 -4.05 -12.85
CA ARG A 145 -9.39 -4.82 -13.58
C ARG A 145 -9.56 -4.33 -15.01
N GLU A 146 -9.54 -3.03 -15.24
CA GLU A 146 -9.64 -2.47 -16.60
C GLU A 146 -8.40 -2.80 -17.44
N GLN A 147 -7.20 -2.70 -16.86
CA GLN A 147 -5.96 -3.10 -17.52
C GLN A 147 -5.96 -4.60 -17.87
N VAL A 148 -6.45 -5.48 -16.99
CA VAL A 148 -6.63 -6.91 -17.26
C VAL A 148 -7.56 -7.12 -18.45
N ARG A 149 -8.75 -6.50 -18.45
CA ARG A 149 -9.71 -6.63 -19.57
C ARG A 149 -9.13 -6.20 -20.91
N ARG A 150 -8.32 -5.14 -20.94
CA ARG A 150 -7.69 -4.63 -22.16
C ARG A 150 -6.53 -5.49 -22.65
N SER A 151 -5.70 -5.98 -21.73
CA SER A 151 -4.44 -6.68 -22.05
C SER A 151 -4.60 -8.20 -22.18
N ILE A 152 -5.69 -8.75 -21.64
CA ILE A 152 -6.03 -10.17 -21.64
C ILE A 152 -7.45 -10.29 -22.24
N ALA A 153 -7.56 -9.87 -23.50
CA ALA A 153 -8.84 -9.76 -24.23
C ALA A 153 -9.50 -11.12 -24.57
N ASP A 154 -8.81 -12.24 -24.31
CA ASP A 154 -9.35 -13.57 -24.58
C ASP A 154 -9.59 -14.30 -23.25
N THR A 155 -10.87 -14.44 -22.90
CA THR A 155 -11.41 -15.11 -21.69
C THR A 155 -11.12 -16.62 -21.68
N THR A 156 -9.86 -16.99 -21.81
CA THR A 156 -9.33 -18.31 -21.50
C THR A 156 -9.02 -18.41 -20.01
N HIS A 157 -8.74 -19.63 -19.53
CA HIS A 157 -8.37 -19.98 -18.15
C HIS A 157 -7.31 -19.06 -17.49
N ARG A 158 -6.53 -18.29 -18.26
CA ARG A 158 -5.47 -17.41 -17.75
C ARG A 158 -6.01 -16.09 -17.17
N GLY A 159 -7.00 -15.46 -17.81
CA GLY A 159 -7.66 -14.27 -17.27
C GLY A 159 -8.35 -14.55 -15.92
N SER A 160 -8.86 -15.78 -15.75
CA SER A 160 -9.52 -16.16 -14.49
C SER A 160 -8.55 -16.33 -13.31
N GLN A 161 -7.24 -16.53 -13.55
CA GLN A 161 -6.24 -16.61 -12.48
C GLN A 161 -5.87 -15.23 -11.94
N ILE A 162 -5.69 -14.22 -12.81
CA ILE A 162 -5.39 -12.86 -12.35
C ILE A 162 -6.60 -12.25 -11.64
N GLU A 163 -7.82 -12.52 -12.11
CA GLU A 163 -9.04 -12.09 -11.41
C GLU A 163 -9.17 -12.73 -10.02
N LYS A 164 -8.74 -13.98 -9.84
CA LYS A 164 -8.66 -14.59 -8.49
C LYS A 164 -7.68 -13.85 -7.58
N ILE A 165 -6.51 -13.45 -8.10
CA ILE A 165 -5.54 -12.67 -7.34
C ILE A 165 -6.13 -11.30 -6.97
N LEU A 166 -6.79 -10.62 -7.91
CA LEU A 166 -7.47 -9.35 -7.65
C LEU A 166 -8.55 -9.48 -6.56
N ASN A 167 -9.33 -10.56 -6.58
CA ASN A 167 -10.33 -10.82 -5.55
C ASN A 167 -9.69 -11.08 -4.17
N MET A 168 -8.52 -11.71 -4.10
CA MET A 168 -7.77 -11.87 -2.84
C MET A 168 -7.25 -10.53 -2.29
N LEU A 169 -7.10 -9.53 -3.15
CA LEU A 169 -6.64 -8.18 -2.80
C LEU A 169 -7.79 -7.22 -2.48
N GLU A 170 -9.05 -7.64 -2.59
CA GLU A 170 -10.15 -6.82 -2.10
C GLU A 170 -10.06 -6.64 -0.57
N ILE A 171 -10.62 -5.52 -0.10
CA ILE A 171 -10.82 -5.26 1.33
C ILE A 171 -12.28 -5.59 1.63
N ASP A 172 -12.49 -6.37 2.69
CA ASP A 172 -13.84 -6.65 3.17
C ASP A 172 -14.49 -5.34 3.59
N LYS A 173 -15.65 -5.02 3.00
CA LYS A 173 -16.46 -3.90 3.47
C LYS A 173 -16.99 -4.23 4.87
N LYS A 174 -16.70 -3.36 5.84
CA LYS A 174 -17.40 -3.35 7.13
C LYS A 174 -18.88 -3.04 6.94
#